data_AF-A0A377D0Z3-F1
#
_entry.id   AF-A0A377D0Z3-F1
#
_cell.length_a   1.000
_cell.length_b   1.000
_cell.length_c   1.000
_cell.angle_alpha   90.00
_cell.angle_beta   90.00
_cell.angle_gamma   90.00
#
_symmetry.space_group_name_H-M   'P 1'
#
loop_
_entity.id
_entity.type
_entity.pdbx_description
1 polymer ?
#
loop_
_entity_poly.entity_id
_entity_poly.type
_entity_poly.pdbx_seq_one_letter_code
_entity_poly.pdbx_strand_id
1 'polypeptide(L)'
;MIVPKGLPYSIVNQALGKKAISKMLNTCYRILGLKPTVIFADQIMYTGFAYAARSGASVGIDDMVIPEKKHEIISEAEAEVAEIQEQFQSGLVTAGERYNKVIDIWAAANDRVSKAMMDNLQTETVINRDGQEEKQVPSTAST
;
A
#
# COMPACT_ATOMS: atom_id res chain seq x y z
N MET A 1 5.05 -27.61 13.55
CA MET A 1 4.22 -26.48 13.08
C MET A 1 3.95 -25.60 14.30
N ILE A 2 4.26 -24.30 14.21
CA ILE A 2 4.33 -23.36 15.36
C ILE A 2 2.98 -23.05 16.03
N VAL A 3 1.87 -23.32 15.33
CA VAL A 3 0.51 -23.04 15.82
C VAL A 3 0.14 -24.07 16.90
N PRO A 4 -0.34 -23.64 18.08
CA PRO A 4 -0.72 -24.56 19.15
C PRO A 4 -1.95 -25.39 18.77
N LYS A 5 -1.98 -26.64 19.25
CA LYS A 5 -3.11 -27.57 19.05
C LYS A 5 -4.36 -26.96 19.69
N GLY A 6 -5.42 -26.76 18.91
CA GLY A 6 -6.68 -26.12 19.35
C GLY A 6 -7.08 -24.89 18.54
N LEU A 7 -6.19 -24.37 17.69
CA LEU A 7 -6.55 -23.34 16.71
C LEU A 7 -6.93 -23.95 15.35
N PRO A 8 -7.99 -23.45 14.69
CA PRO A 8 -8.36 -23.91 13.36
C PRO A 8 -7.35 -23.43 12.31
N TYR A 9 -7.08 -24.28 11.32
CA TYR A 9 -6.15 -24.00 10.22
C TYR A 9 -6.58 -22.79 9.38
N SER A 10 -7.87 -22.46 9.35
CA SER A 10 -8.42 -21.30 8.65
C SER A 10 -7.81 -19.96 9.09
N ILE A 11 -7.24 -19.88 10.30
CA ILE A 11 -6.60 -18.64 10.79
C ILE A 11 -5.30 -18.34 10.04
N VAL A 12 -4.57 -19.38 9.61
CA VAL A 12 -3.28 -19.23 8.92
C VAL A 12 -3.39 -19.33 7.40
N ASN A 13 -4.51 -19.83 6.87
CA ASN A 13 -4.74 -19.97 5.43
C ASN A 13 -5.15 -18.64 4.76
N GLN A 14 -4.35 -17.60 4.95
CA GLN A 14 -4.52 -16.26 4.40
C GLN A 14 -3.19 -15.51 4.43
N ALA A 15 -3.10 -14.37 3.72
CA ALA A 15 -1.98 -13.45 3.87
C ALA A 15 -1.93 -12.89 5.30
N LEU A 16 -0.86 -13.18 6.03
CA LEU A 16 -0.69 -12.82 7.44
C LEU A 16 -0.05 -11.44 7.59
N GLY A 17 -0.81 -10.39 7.33
CA GLY A 17 -0.42 -9.02 7.69
C GLY A 17 -0.53 -8.74 9.21
N LYS A 18 -0.12 -7.54 9.63
CA LYS A 18 -0.12 -7.10 11.05
C LYS A 18 -1.45 -7.37 11.77
N LYS A 19 -2.59 -7.04 11.14
CA LYS A 19 -3.92 -7.23 11.73
C LYS A 19 -4.27 -8.71 11.89
N ALA A 20 -3.93 -9.54 10.92
CA ALA A 20 -4.21 -10.98 10.95
C ALA A 20 -3.39 -11.68 12.05
N ILE A 21 -2.10 -11.34 12.18
CA ILE A 21 -1.21 -11.86 13.24
C ILE A 21 -1.75 -11.47 14.62
N SER A 22 -2.16 -10.21 14.81
CA SER A 22 -2.74 -9.74 16.07
C SER A 22 -4.04 -10.49 16.42
N LYS A 23 -4.93 -10.68 15.43
CA LYS A 23 -6.16 -11.46 15.60
C LYS A 23 -5.86 -12.91 15.96
N MET A 24 -4.86 -13.53 15.33
CA MET A 24 -4.43 -14.89 15.60
C MET A 24 -3.93 -15.07 17.04
N LEU A 25 -3.11 -14.15 17.55
CA LEU A 25 -2.68 -14.16 18.95
C LEU A 25 -3.87 -13.96 19.91
N ASN A 26 -4.80 -13.07 19.57
CA ASN A 26 -6.00 -12.84 20.37
C ASN A 26 -6.87 -14.11 20.45
N THR A 27 -7.07 -14.79 19.33
CA THR A 27 -7.80 -16.06 19.27
C THR A 27 -7.09 -17.16 20.08
N CYS A 28 -5.75 -17.23 20.00
CA CYS A 28 -4.95 -18.12 20.85
C CYS A 28 -5.21 -17.86 22.34
N TYR A 29 -5.17 -16.59 22.74
CA TYR A 29 -5.39 -16.19 24.13
C TYR A 29 -6.78 -16.58 24.65
N ARG A 30 -7.82 -16.37 23.83
CA ARG A 30 -9.21 -16.68 24.21
C ARG A 30 -9.51 -18.17 24.31
N ILE A 31 -8.85 -19.02 23.51
CA ILE A 31 -9.16 -20.45 23.47
C ILE A 31 -8.23 -21.24 24.40
N LEU A 32 -6.94 -20.91 24.41
CA LEU A 32 -5.89 -21.71 25.04
C LEU A 32 -5.30 -21.05 26.29
N GLY A 33 -5.61 -19.78 26.55
CA GLY A 33 -5.13 -19.03 27.70
C GLY A 33 -3.70 -18.49 27.56
N LEU A 34 -3.13 -18.04 28.68
CA LEU A 34 -1.88 -17.27 28.70
C LEU A 34 -0.65 -18.08 28.27
N LYS A 35 -0.39 -19.23 28.91
CA LYS A 35 0.85 -20.00 28.71
C LYS A 35 1.07 -20.44 27.25
N PRO A 36 0.07 -21.01 26.55
CA PRO A 36 0.23 -21.36 25.14
C PRO A 36 0.41 -20.14 24.23
N THR A 37 -0.21 -19.01 24.58
CA THR A 37 -0.11 -17.77 23.80
C THR A 37 1.28 -17.14 23.89
N VAL A 38 1.91 -17.16 25.07
CA VAL A 38 3.27 -16.65 25.25
C VAL A 38 4.27 -17.45 24.42
N ILE A 39 4.19 -18.79 24.49
CA ILE A 39 5.04 -19.67 23.68
C ILE A 39 4.80 -19.43 22.19
N PHE A 40 3.53 -19.27 21.79
CA PHE A 40 3.19 -19.04 20.39
C PHE A 40 3.70 -17.70 19.85
N ALA A 41 3.60 -16.63 20.63
CA ALA A 41 4.11 -15.30 20.25
C ALA A 41 5.63 -15.33 20.01
N ASP A 42 6.37 -16.01 20.88
CA ASP A 42 7.81 -16.19 20.76
C ASP A 42 8.19 -16.98 19.50
N GLN A 43 7.47 -18.08 19.21
CA GLN A 43 7.68 -18.86 17.99
C GLN A 43 7.36 -18.07 16.71
N ILE A 44 6.33 -17.21 16.73
CA ILE A 44 6.03 -16.30 15.61
C ILE A 44 7.18 -15.32 15.41
N MET A 45 7.74 -14.76 16.47
CA MET A 45 8.87 -13.83 16.38
C MET A 45 10.08 -14.50 15.71
N TYR A 46 10.50 -15.67 16.19
CA TYR A 46 11.64 -16.39 15.60
C TYR A 46 11.41 -16.78 14.14
N THR A 47 10.21 -17.28 13.85
CA THR A 47 9.83 -17.66 12.48
C THR A 47 9.82 -16.43 11.57
N GLY A 48 9.25 -15.32 12.04
CA GLY A 48 9.21 -14.05 11.34
C GLY A 48 10.61 -13.54 11.02
N PHE A 49 11.51 -13.48 11.98
CA PHE A 49 12.90 -13.05 11.74
C PHE A 49 13.65 -14.00 10.80
N ALA A 50 13.48 -15.32 10.94
CA ALA A 50 14.14 -16.29 10.08
C ALA A 50 13.70 -16.16 8.62
N TYR A 51 12.40 -16.02 8.35
CA TYR A 51 11.89 -15.88 6.99
C TYR A 51 12.04 -14.47 6.44
N ALA A 52 12.02 -13.42 7.26
CA ALA A 52 12.33 -12.06 6.84
C ALA A 52 13.80 -11.92 6.42
N ALA A 53 14.74 -12.57 7.13
CA ALA A 53 16.13 -12.60 6.69
C ALA A 53 16.31 -13.38 5.39
N ARG A 54 15.56 -14.48 5.21
CA ARG A 54 15.61 -15.30 3.98
C ARG A 54 14.90 -14.66 2.79
N SER A 55 13.91 -13.79 3.01
CA SER A 55 13.20 -13.13 1.92
C SER A 55 14.10 -12.15 1.17
N GLY A 56 15.19 -11.69 1.78
CA GLY A 56 16.15 -10.80 1.14
C GLY A 56 15.52 -9.47 0.72
N ALA A 57 14.44 -9.06 1.37
CA ALA A 57 13.75 -7.81 1.05
C ALA A 57 14.72 -6.63 1.21
N SER A 58 14.97 -5.94 0.10
CA SER A 58 15.81 -4.75 0.03
C SER A 58 15.02 -3.60 -0.57
N VAL A 59 15.54 -2.37 -0.43
CA VAL A 59 15.00 -1.19 -1.11
C VAL A 59 16.10 -0.61 -1.99
N GLY A 60 15.83 -0.55 -3.29
CA GLY A 60 16.69 0.03 -4.31
C GLY A 60 16.04 1.23 -5.00
N ILE A 61 16.81 1.89 -5.87
CA ILE A 61 16.30 3.00 -6.69
C ILE A 61 15.23 2.54 -7.68
N ASP A 62 15.32 1.29 -8.13
CA ASP A 62 14.39 0.70 -9.10
C ASP A 62 13.05 0.31 -8.46
N ASP A 63 12.97 0.23 -7.13
CA ASP A 63 11.69 0.02 -6.41
C ASP A 63 10.82 1.29 -6.42
N MET A 64 11.39 2.46 -6.76
CA MET A 64 10.68 3.73 -6.86
C MET A 64 10.20 3.97 -8.30
N VAL A 65 9.20 3.21 -8.73
CA VAL A 65 8.59 3.37 -10.06
C VAL A 65 7.83 4.70 -10.12
N ILE A 66 8.29 5.60 -10.97
CA ILE A 66 7.61 6.87 -11.25
C ILE A 66 6.53 6.60 -12.30
N PRO A 67 5.25 6.91 -12.05
CA PRO A 67 4.19 6.67 -13.02
C PRO A 67 4.38 7.58 -14.24
N GLU A 68 4.32 7.03 -15.45
CA GLU A 68 4.45 7.79 -16.71
C GLU A 68 3.41 8.93 -16.80
N LYS A 69 2.20 8.67 -16.28
CA LYS A 69 1.09 9.63 -16.18
C LYS A 69 1.39 10.86 -15.30
N LYS A 70 2.48 10.86 -14.51
CA LYS A 70 2.84 11.99 -13.65
C LYS A 70 2.98 13.29 -14.45
N HIS A 71 3.63 13.23 -15.61
CA HIS A 71 3.83 14.41 -16.46
C HIS A 71 2.51 14.96 -17.00
N GLU A 72 1.60 14.08 -17.41
CA GLU A 72 0.27 14.45 -17.87
C GLU A 72 -0.52 15.16 -16.75
N ILE A 73 -0.55 14.56 -15.55
CA ILE A 73 -1.28 15.13 -14.40
C ILE A 73 -0.73 16.51 -14.01
N ILE A 74 0.59 16.69 -14.02
CA ILE A 74 1.21 17.99 -13.72
C ILE A 74 0.85 19.00 -14.80
N SER A 75 0.93 18.63 -16.09
CA SER A 75 0.58 19.53 -17.19
C SER A 75 -0.88 19.95 -17.15
N GLU A 76 -1.80 19.05 -16.78
CA GLU A 76 -3.22 19.38 -16.57
C GLU A 76 -3.39 20.38 -15.42
N ALA A 77 -2.75 20.13 -14.28
CA ALA A 77 -2.83 21.03 -13.13
C ALA A 77 -2.23 22.41 -13.41
N GLU A 78 -1.12 22.47 -14.15
CA GLU A 78 -0.51 23.73 -14.58
C GLU A 78 -1.44 24.51 -15.53
N ALA A 79 -2.13 23.83 -16.44
CA ALA A 79 -3.13 24.45 -17.31
C ALA A 79 -4.34 24.97 -16.52
N GLU A 80 -4.85 24.21 -15.54
CA GLU A 80 -5.93 24.66 -14.64
C GLU A 80 -5.50 25.92 -13.85
N VAL A 81 -4.27 25.96 -13.34
CA VAL A 81 -3.72 27.14 -12.64
C VAL A 81 -3.58 28.33 -13.58
N ALA A 82 -3.14 28.12 -14.82
CA ALA A 82 -3.03 29.18 -15.82
C ALA A 82 -4.40 29.81 -16.14
N GLU A 83 -5.45 29.00 -16.26
CA GLU A 83 -6.81 29.48 -16.46
C GLU A 83 -7.29 30.35 -15.29
N ILE A 84 -7.06 29.91 -14.05
CA ILE A 84 -7.40 30.69 -12.85
C ILE A 84 -6.62 32.01 -12.79
N GLN A 85 -5.36 32.01 -13.26
CA GLN A 85 -4.55 33.21 -13.33
C GLN A 85 -5.05 34.18 -14.41
N GLU A 86 -5.57 33.69 -15.54
CA GLU A 86 -6.21 34.51 -16.57
C GLU A 86 -7.54 35.12 -16.09
N GLN A 87 -8.35 34.33 -15.38
CA GLN A 87 -9.60 34.81 -14.77
C GLN A 87 -9.32 35.92 -13.73
N PHE A 88 -8.22 35.81 -12.97
CA PHE A 88 -7.78 36.85 -12.05
C PHE A 88 -7.36 38.14 -12.77
N GLN A 89 -6.61 38.03 -13.87
CA GLN A 89 -6.23 39.19 -14.69
C GLN A 89 -7.43 39.88 -15.34
N SER A 90 -8.46 39.11 -15.68
CA SER A 90 -9.73 39.60 -16.22
C SER A 90 -10.67 40.18 -15.15
N GLY A 91 -10.29 40.11 -13.86
CA GLY A 91 -11.07 40.63 -12.74
C GLY A 91 -12.27 39.76 -12.34
N LEU A 92 -12.35 38.50 -12.81
CA LEU A 92 -13.45 37.58 -12.52
C LEU A 92 -13.35 36.93 -11.11
N VAL A 93 -12.15 36.88 -10.54
CA VAL A 93 -11.86 36.29 -9.22
C VAL A 93 -11.01 37.21 -8.38
N THR A 94 -11.20 37.16 -7.06
CA THR A 94 -10.39 37.92 -6.10
C THR A 94 -9.06 37.21 -5.77
N ALA A 95 -8.10 37.96 -5.21
CA ALA A 95 -6.79 37.39 -4.84
C ALA A 95 -6.89 36.26 -3.80
N GLY A 96 -7.84 36.34 -2.88
CA GLY A 96 -8.09 35.32 -1.86
C GLY A 96 -8.69 34.04 -2.43
N GLU A 97 -9.69 34.17 -3.31
CA GLU A 97 -10.30 33.02 -4.01
C GLU A 97 -9.30 32.33 -4.93
N ARG A 98 -8.45 33.11 -5.64
CA ARG A 98 -7.36 32.59 -6.45
C ARG A 98 -6.41 31.71 -5.63
N TYR A 99 -5.99 32.20 -4.46
CA TYR A 99 -5.05 31.48 -3.59
C TYR A 99 -5.61 30.11 -3.15
N ASN A 100 -6.85 30.09 -2.67
CA ASN A 100 -7.51 28.85 -2.26
C ASN A 100 -7.70 27.89 -3.44
N LYS A 101 -8.17 28.39 -4.59
CA LYS A 101 -8.34 27.56 -5.81
C LYS A 101 -7.03 26.93 -6.28
N VAL A 102 -5.93 27.69 -6.28
CA VAL A 102 -4.61 27.15 -6.69
C VAL A 102 -4.14 26.07 -5.72
N ILE A 103 -4.36 26.25 -4.41
CA ILE A 103 -4.05 25.21 -3.41
C ILE A 103 -4.88 23.94 -3.68
N ASP A 104 -6.18 24.09 -3.92
CA ASP A 104 -7.08 22.96 -4.16
C ASP A 104 -6.66 22.18 -5.43
N ILE A 105 -6.27 22.87 -6.50
CA ILE A 105 -5.78 22.26 -7.74
C ILE A 105 -4.52 21.44 -7.46
N TRP A 106 -3.53 22.01 -6.76
CA TRP A 106 -2.30 21.29 -6.44
C TRP A 106 -2.52 20.12 -5.47
N ALA A 107 -3.42 20.26 -4.50
CA ALA A 107 -3.81 19.18 -3.61
C ALA A 107 -4.46 18.03 -4.40
N ALA A 108 -5.40 18.33 -5.29
CA ALA A 108 -6.04 17.35 -6.15
C ALA A 108 -5.04 16.67 -7.10
N ALA A 109 -4.11 17.42 -7.68
CA ALA A 109 -3.05 16.88 -8.54
C ALA A 109 -2.14 15.91 -7.77
N ASN A 110 -1.76 16.27 -6.53
CA ASN A 110 -0.98 15.39 -5.66
C ASN A 110 -1.71 14.08 -5.34
N ASP A 111 -3.02 14.14 -5.08
CA ASP A 111 -3.84 12.94 -4.86
C ASP A 111 -3.95 12.07 -6.12
N ARG A 112 -4.12 12.69 -7.31
CA ARG A 112 -4.12 11.97 -8.60
C ARG A 112 -2.79 11.26 -8.84
N VAL A 113 -1.65 11.94 -8.61
CA VAL A 113 -0.31 11.34 -8.77
C VAL A 113 -0.11 10.20 -7.77
N SER A 114 -0.49 10.40 -6.51
CA SER A 114 -0.39 9.38 -5.46
C SER A 114 -1.19 8.12 -5.82
N LYS A 115 -2.41 8.30 -6.33
CA LYS A 115 -3.26 7.20 -6.79
C LYS A 115 -2.64 6.48 -7.99
N ALA A 116 -2.17 7.23 -8.99
CA ALA A 116 -1.49 6.65 -10.16
C ALA A 116 -0.22 5.88 -9.77
N MET A 117 0.52 6.33 -8.75
CA MET A 117 1.68 5.62 -8.22
C MET A 117 1.26 4.31 -7.54
N MET A 118 0.24 4.34 -6.67
CA MET A 118 -0.27 3.14 -6.00
C MET A 118 -0.82 2.12 -6.99
N ASP A 119 -1.58 2.55 -8.00
CA ASP A 119 -2.16 1.67 -9.01
C ASP A 119 -1.06 0.95 -9.83
N ASN A 120 0.06 1.63 -10.13
CA ASN A 120 1.20 1.01 -10.82
C ASN A 120 1.96 0.02 -9.94
N LEU A 121 2.09 0.29 -8.65
CA LEU A 121 2.81 -0.58 -7.70
C LEU A 121 1.98 -1.77 -7.20
N GLN A 122 0.65 -1.68 -7.26
CA GLN A 122 -0.23 -2.67 -6.63
C GLN A 122 -0.41 -3.97 -7.44
N THR A 123 -0.14 -3.97 -8.75
CA THR A 123 -0.36 -5.15 -9.60
C THR A 123 0.83 -5.44 -10.50
N GLU A 124 1.29 -6.68 -10.48
CA GLU A 124 2.34 -7.17 -11.36
C GLU A 124 1.75 -8.22 -12.30
N THR A 125 2.18 -8.21 -13.57
CA THR A 125 1.73 -9.19 -14.56
C THR A 125 2.65 -10.40 -14.48
N VAL A 126 2.09 -11.55 -14.12
CA VAL A 126 2.84 -12.81 -13.98
C VAL A 126 2.32 -13.83 -14.98
N ILE A 127 3.21 -14.72 -15.46
CA ILE A 127 2.86 -15.80 -16.37
C ILE A 127 2.47 -17.01 -15.54
N ASN A 128 1.22 -17.46 -15.70
CA ASN A 128 0.71 -18.64 -15.03
C ASN A 128 1.28 -19.95 -15.60
N ARG A 129 1.06 -21.05 -14.88
CA ARG A 129 1.46 -22.41 -15.29
C ARG A 129 1.00 -22.77 -16.72
N ASP A 130 -0.11 -22.20 -17.17
CA ASP A 130 -0.70 -22.43 -18.49
C ASP A 130 -0.20 -21.47 -19.58
N GLY A 131 0.81 -20.64 -19.28
CA GLY A 131 1.42 -19.69 -20.22
C GLY A 131 0.60 -18.42 -20.47
N GLN A 132 -0.43 -18.15 -19.66
CA GLN A 132 -1.29 -16.98 -19.77
C GLN A 132 -0.85 -15.88 -18.80
N GLU A 133 -0.98 -14.62 -19.22
CA GLU A 133 -0.74 -13.45 -18.37
C GLU A 133 -1.88 -13.29 -17.35
N GLU A 134 -1.53 -13.21 -16.07
CA GLU A 134 -2.46 -12.91 -14.98
C GLU A 134 -1.93 -11.74 -14.15
N LYS A 135 -2.82 -10.82 -13.77
CA LYS A 135 -2.49 -9.75 -12.84
C LYS A 135 -2.58 -10.27 -11.41
N GLN A 136 -1.45 -10.36 -10.73
CA GLN A 136 -1.40 -10.73 -9.32
C GLN A 136 -0.92 -9.55 -8.48
N VAL A 137 -1.38 -9.47 -7.24
CA VAL A 137 -0.84 -8.52 -6.27
C VAL A 137 0.60 -8.97 -5.98
N PRO A 138 1.62 -8.10 -6.15
CA PRO A 138 3.00 -8.49 -5.93
C PRO A 138 3.15 -9.04 -4.51
N SER A 139 3.86 -10.15 -4.36
CA SER A 139 4.09 -10.79 -3.05
C SER A 139 4.80 -9.87 -2.05
N THR A 140 5.41 -8.78 -2.51
CA THR A 140 6.07 -7.74 -1.72
C THR A 140 5.09 -6.74 -1.10
N ALA A 141 3.92 -6.53 -1.70
CA ALA A 141 2.91 -5.55 -1.26
C ALA A 141 2.11 -5.99 -0.01
N SER A 142 2.34 -7.20 0.50
CA SER A 142 1.70 -7.74 1.70
C SER A 142 2.52 -7.54 2.99
N THR A 143 3.61 -6.78 2.94
CA THR A 143 4.43 -6.44 4.12
C THR A 143 3.89 -5.21 4.84
#